data_AF-S3ZC94-F1
#
_entry.id   AF-S3ZC94-F1
#
_cell.length_a   1.000
_cell.length_b   1.000
_cell.length_c   1.000
_cell.angle_alpha   90.00
_cell.angle_beta   90.00
_cell.angle_gamma   90.00
#
_symmetry.space_group_name_H-M   'P 1'
#
loop_
_entity.id
_entity.type
_entity.pdbx_description
1 polymer ?
#
loop_
_entity_poly.entity_id
_entity_poly.type
_entity_poly.pdbx_seq_one_letter_code
_entity_poly.pdbx_strand_id
1 'polypeptide(L)'
;MALARVYEGGSSVAEGEDLGTQSDGDPLAFRVAKVGARLGAPEARVAASVAQLGLAARLWSLALGPAALFGRLPDLDPARLLWDADGTSPDDLWLTGERTYPADAARVHEVVQERHLAPLARALRARFRISPALLRGNAGSALAGAARELHAWAARTGRPEVGERALDLAAELFARPALKSTGTLDGTAFRRRSCCLYYRCPNGGLCGDCCFDRPPQRSSHRAASG
;
A
#
# COMPACT_ATOMS: atom_id res chain seq x y z
N MET A 1 -15.13 -0.59 8.53
CA MET A 1 -15.20 0.87 8.82
C MET A 1 -14.82 1.68 7.59
N ALA A 2 -15.41 2.85 7.35
CA ALA A 2 -15.02 3.72 6.23
C ALA A 2 -13.56 4.17 6.34
N LEU A 3 -12.82 4.12 5.23
CA LEU A 3 -11.41 4.51 5.20
C LEU A 3 -11.18 5.99 5.58
N ALA A 4 -12.13 6.88 5.31
CA ALA A 4 -12.08 8.27 5.79
C ALA A 4 -11.86 8.34 7.31
N ARG A 5 -12.66 7.58 8.09
CA ARG A 5 -12.53 7.52 9.56
C ARG A 5 -11.20 6.90 10.00
N VAL A 6 -10.71 5.90 9.27
CA VAL A 6 -9.39 5.27 9.52
C VAL A 6 -8.27 6.29 9.41
N TYR A 7 -8.36 7.21 8.44
CA TYR A 7 -7.34 8.24 8.23
C TYR A 7 -7.36 9.32 9.31
N GLU A 8 -8.54 9.63 9.86
CA GLU A 8 -8.78 10.69 10.85
C GLU A 8 -8.37 10.30 12.28
N GLY A 9 -8.47 9.02 12.67
CA GLY A 9 -8.29 8.55 14.05
C GLY A 9 -6.89 8.74 14.69
N GLY A 10 -6.02 9.57 14.11
CA GLY A 10 -4.67 9.87 14.61
C GLY A 10 -4.59 11.00 15.63
N SER A 11 -5.74 11.53 16.07
CA SER A 11 -5.82 12.75 16.88
C SER A 11 -6.24 12.55 18.34
N SER A 12 -6.51 11.32 18.80
CA SER A 12 -6.86 11.08 20.21
C SER A 12 -6.08 9.90 20.79
N VAL A 13 -5.04 10.20 21.57
CA VAL A 13 -4.52 9.27 22.57
C VAL A 13 -4.96 9.84 23.91
N ALA A 14 -6.00 9.25 24.49
CA ALA A 14 -6.34 9.43 25.90
C ALA A 14 -5.86 8.18 26.65
N GLU A 15 -5.21 8.41 27.78
CA GLU A 15 -4.69 7.40 28.70
C GLU A 15 -5.84 6.64 29.39
N GLY A 16 -5.65 5.34 29.65
CA GLY A 16 -6.39 4.60 30.70
C GLY A 16 -7.18 3.35 30.27
N GLU A 17 -6.64 2.20 30.68
CA GLU A 17 -7.29 0.98 31.23
C GLU A 17 -8.18 0.01 30.39
N ASP A 18 -7.65 -1.23 30.35
CA ASP A 18 -8.20 -2.59 30.53
C ASP A 18 -9.22 -3.27 29.57
N LEU A 19 -8.99 -4.59 29.47
CA LEU A 19 -9.35 -5.58 28.47
C LEU A 19 -10.84 -5.98 28.41
N GLY A 20 -11.37 -6.11 27.18
CA GLY A 20 -12.41 -7.09 26.89
C GLY A 20 -13.48 -6.67 25.90
N THR A 21 -13.39 -7.23 24.68
CA THR A 21 -14.44 -7.39 23.66
C THR A 21 -14.87 -6.15 22.85
N GLN A 22 -14.65 -6.28 21.53
CA GLN A 22 -14.92 -5.35 20.42
C GLN A 22 -14.09 -4.06 20.46
N SER A 23 -12.99 -4.04 19.68
CA SER A 23 -12.21 -2.81 19.50
C SER A 23 -13.04 -1.77 18.77
N ASP A 24 -13.69 -0.89 19.55
CA ASP A 24 -14.09 0.46 19.15
C ASP A 24 -12.84 1.37 18.95
N GLY A 25 -11.71 0.74 18.59
CA GLY A 25 -10.35 1.23 18.70
C GLY A 25 -9.66 1.37 17.35
N ASP A 26 -8.51 2.02 17.36
CA ASP A 26 -7.75 2.40 16.17
C ASP A 26 -7.49 1.19 15.24
N PRO A 27 -8.22 1.06 14.11
CA PRO A 27 -8.11 -0.07 13.19
C PRO A 27 -6.73 -0.14 12.52
N LEU A 28 -6.06 1.00 12.39
CA LEU A 28 -4.76 1.10 11.75
C LEU A 28 -3.71 0.56 12.70
N ALA A 29 -3.76 0.93 13.97
CA ALA A 29 -2.93 0.33 15.01
C ALA A 29 -3.17 -1.17 15.12
N PHE A 30 -4.42 -1.61 15.11
CA PHE A 30 -4.79 -3.03 15.11
C PHE A 30 -4.17 -3.78 13.91
N ARG A 31 -4.36 -3.29 12.69
CA ARG A 31 -3.78 -3.91 11.48
C ARG A 31 -2.26 -3.97 11.56
N VAL A 32 -1.60 -2.92 12.03
CA VAL A 32 -0.14 -2.88 12.17
C VAL A 32 0.33 -3.91 13.21
N ALA A 33 -0.33 -4.01 14.36
CA ALA A 33 -0.01 -5.02 15.37
C ALA A 33 -0.19 -6.44 14.82
N LYS A 34 -1.30 -6.71 14.13
CA LYS A 34 -1.57 -8.01 13.48
C LYS A 34 -0.50 -8.38 12.46
N VAL A 35 -0.10 -7.45 11.59
CA VAL A 35 0.98 -7.68 10.62
C VAL A 35 2.32 -7.89 11.33
N GLY A 36 2.60 -7.14 12.39
CA GLY A 36 3.82 -7.27 13.19
C GLY A 36 3.95 -8.64 13.82
N ALA A 37 2.88 -9.13 14.46
CA ALA A 37 2.81 -10.45 15.06
C ALA A 37 3.03 -11.55 14.01
N ARG A 38 2.35 -11.46 12.86
CA ARG A 38 2.49 -12.45 11.76
C ARG A 38 3.91 -12.51 11.20
N LEU A 39 4.61 -11.37 11.12
CA LEU A 39 5.94 -11.30 10.53
C LEU A 39 7.07 -11.53 11.54
N GLY A 40 6.76 -11.59 12.84
CA GLY A 40 7.79 -11.47 13.89
C GLY A 40 8.60 -10.18 13.74
N ALA A 41 7.94 -9.08 13.34
CA ALA A 41 8.62 -7.84 12.98
C ALA A 41 9.36 -7.26 14.20
N PRO A 42 10.69 -7.02 14.11
CA PRO A 42 11.45 -6.53 15.26
C PRO A 42 11.13 -5.09 15.62
N GLU A 43 10.54 -4.31 14.70
CA GLU A 43 10.12 -2.94 14.96
C GLU A 43 8.72 -2.64 14.37
N ALA A 44 7.93 -1.84 15.09
CA ALA A 44 6.61 -1.41 14.66
C ALA A 44 6.59 -0.73 13.28
N ARG A 45 7.67 0.00 12.92
CA ARG A 45 7.79 0.64 11.59
C ARG A 45 7.90 -0.36 10.43
N VAL A 46 8.44 -1.57 10.67
CA VAL A 46 8.50 -2.62 9.65
C VAL A 46 7.09 -3.16 9.41
N ALA A 47 6.35 -3.42 10.50
CA ALA A 47 4.95 -3.83 10.43
C ALA A 47 4.08 -2.75 9.74
N ALA A 48 4.27 -1.47 10.10
CA ALA A 48 3.57 -0.34 9.48
C ALA A 48 3.87 -0.23 7.98
N SER A 49 5.12 -0.43 7.57
CA SER A 49 5.51 -0.48 6.16
C SER A 49 4.76 -1.56 5.39
N VAL A 50 4.78 -2.80 5.90
CA VAL A 50 4.16 -3.94 5.20
C VAL A 50 2.63 -3.85 5.22
N ALA A 51 2.04 -3.40 6.33
CA ALA A 51 0.60 -3.15 6.42
C ALA A 51 0.15 -2.11 5.38
N GLN A 52 0.89 -1.00 5.27
CA GLN A 52 0.60 0.04 4.28
C GLN A 52 0.80 -0.43 2.85
N LEU A 53 1.86 -1.19 2.58
CA LEU A 53 2.11 -1.78 1.26
C LEU A 53 0.94 -2.68 0.83
N GLY A 54 0.45 -3.52 1.74
CA GLY A 54 -0.69 -4.39 1.48
C GLY A 54 -1.96 -3.62 1.15
N LEU A 55 -2.29 -2.58 1.92
CA LEU A 55 -3.47 -1.74 1.64
C LEU A 55 -3.31 -0.94 0.34
N ALA A 56 -2.11 -0.43 0.06
CA ALA A 56 -1.82 0.26 -1.19
C ALA A 56 -1.96 -0.65 -2.41
N ALA A 57 -1.52 -1.90 -2.32
CA ALA A 57 -1.67 -2.88 -3.40
C ALA A 57 -3.15 -3.10 -3.77
N ARG A 58 -4.02 -3.26 -2.77
CA ARG A 58 -5.45 -3.43 -2.98
C ARG A 58 -6.10 -2.19 -3.61
N LEU A 59 -5.75 -1.00 -3.13
CA LEU A 59 -6.27 0.26 -3.67
C LEU A 59 -5.87 0.45 -5.14
N TRP A 60 -4.62 0.14 -5.50
CA TRP A 60 -4.20 0.16 -6.90
C TRP A 60 -4.92 -0.91 -7.72
N SER A 61 -5.09 -2.13 -7.21
CA SER A 61 -5.84 -3.19 -7.92
C SER A 61 -7.30 -2.81 -8.18
N LEU A 62 -7.99 -2.21 -7.20
CA LEU A 62 -9.37 -1.72 -7.35
C LEU A 62 -9.52 -0.59 -8.39
N ALA A 63 -8.44 0.14 -8.67
CA ALA A 63 -8.43 1.19 -9.69
C ALA A 63 -8.00 0.66 -11.07
N LEU A 64 -6.85 -0.02 -11.14
CA LEU A 64 -6.24 -0.44 -12.40
C LEU A 64 -7.02 -1.56 -13.09
N GLY A 65 -7.53 -2.54 -12.33
CA GLY A 65 -8.28 -3.66 -12.88
C GLY A 65 -9.47 -3.18 -13.71
N PRO A 66 -10.44 -2.48 -13.09
CA PRO A 66 -11.59 -1.92 -13.81
C PRO A 66 -11.21 -0.92 -14.91
N ALA A 67 -10.18 -0.11 -14.71
CA ALA A 67 -9.72 0.85 -15.71
C ALA A 67 -9.22 0.14 -16.98
N ALA A 68 -8.38 -0.89 -16.85
CA ALA A 68 -7.85 -1.63 -18.00
C ALA A 68 -8.89 -2.55 -18.64
N LEU A 69 -9.80 -3.13 -17.84
CA LEU A 69 -10.82 -4.07 -18.32
C LEU A 69 -12.00 -3.38 -19.00
N PHE A 70 -12.44 -2.24 -18.46
CA PHE A 70 -13.71 -1.62 -18.81
C PHE A 70 -13.59 -0.13 -19.16
N GLY A 71 -12.42 0.50 -18.99
CA GLY A 71 -12.28 1.95 -19.13
C GLY A 71 -13.03 2.73 -18.05
N ARG A 72 -13.30 2.09 -16.90
CA ARG A 72 -14.11 2.64 -15.80
C ARG A 72 -13.36 2.59 -14.48
N LEU A 73 -13.53 3.61 -13.66
CA LEU A 73 -13.04 3.66 -12.28
C LEU A 73 -14.24 3.61 -11.33
N PRO A 74 -14.33 2.64 -10.40
CA PRO A 74 -15.32 2.66 -9.35
C PRO A 74 -15.20 3.91 -8.47
N ASP A 75 -16.31 4.33 -7.86
CA ASP A 75 -16.34 5.44 -6.89
C ASP A 75 -15.64 5.03 -5.59
N LEU A 76 -14.30 5.09 -5.58
CA LEU A 76 -13.46 4.80 -4.41
C LEU A 76 -13.41 6.02 -3.48
N ASP A 77 -14.54 6.66 -3.18
CA ASP A 77 -14.56 7.71 -2.16
C ASP A 77 -14.16 7.10 -0.80
N PRO A 78 -13.17 7.63 -0.07
CA PRO A 78 -12.80 7.14 1.26
C PRO A 78 -13.96 7.04 2.26
N ALA A 79 -15.01 7.84 2.11
CA ALA A 79 -16.21 7.78 2.94
C ALA A 79 -17.12 6.57 2.60
N ARG A 80 -16.95 5.96 1.43
CA ARG A 80 -17.78 4.88 0.89
C ARG A 80 -17.03 3.55 0.69
N LEU A 81 -15.70 3.60 0.69
CA LEU A 81 -14.86 2.40 0.70
C LEU A 81 -14.64 1.96 2.13
N LEU A 82 -15.32 0.87 2.49
CA LEU A 82 -15.26 0.27 3.81
C LEU A 82 -14.13 -0.75 3.86
N TRP A 83 -13.43 -0.81 4.99
CA TRP A 83 -12.31 -1.69 5.26
C TRP A 83 -12.52 -2.48 6.54
N ASP A 84 -12.28 -3.78 6.48
CA ASP A 84 -12.10 -4.65 7.64
C ASP A 84 -10.61 -4.76 7.96
N ALA A 85 -10.22 -4.25 9.13
CA ALA A 85 -8.84 -4.30 9.60
C ALA A 85 -8.42 -5.70 10.09
N ASP A 86 -9.36 -6.61 10.32
CA ASP A 86 -9.09 -8.01 10.66
C ASP A 86 -9.13 -8.92 9.43
N GLY A 87 -9.96 -8.59 8.44
CA GLY A 87 -10.11 -9.35 7.20
C GLY A 87 -8.83 -9.52 6.37
N THR A 88 -8.92 -10.40 5.37
CA THR A 88 -7.88 -10.61 4.36
C THR A 88 -8.41 -10.29 2.96
N SER A 89 -7.52 -9.93 2.05
CA SER A 89 -7.86 -9.80 0.63
C SER A 89 -8.36 -11.15 0.08
N PRO A 90 -9.36 -11.16 -0.80
CA PRO A 90 -10.03 -9.99 -1.41
C PRO A 90 -11.20 -9.42 -0.60
N ASP A 91 -11.59 -10.04 0.51
CA ASP A 91 -12.83 -9.74 1.24
C ASP A 91 -12.69 -8.61 2.28
N ASP A 92 -11.51 -7.99 2.39
CA ASP A 92 -11.23 -6.94 3.37
C ASP A 92 -11.68 -5.54 2.95
N LEU A 93 -12.11 -5.34 1.70
CA LEU A 93 -12.60 -4.07 1.19
C LEU A 93 -13.95 -4.23 0.48
N TRP A 94 -14.87 -3.30 0.74
CA TRP A 94 -16.17 -3.28 0.06
C TRP A 94 -16.66 -1.86 -0.23
N LEU A 95 -17.28 -1.69 -1.39
CA LEU A 95 -17.91 -0.45 -1.82
C LEU A 95 -19.40 -0.48 -1.45
N THR A 96 -19.90 0.62 -0.90
CA THR A 96 -21.33 0.77 -0.57
C THR A 96 -22.19 1.27 -1.74
N GLY A 97 -21.65 1.32 -2.96
CA GLY A 97 -22.36 1.82 -4.13
C GLY A 97 -21.72 1.40 -5.45
N GLU A 98 -22.46 1.56 -6.54
CA GLU A 98 -22.13 1.02 -7.86
C GLU A 98 -21.64 2.09 -8.85
N ARG A 99 -21.50 3.34 -8.39
CA ARG A 99 -21.12 4.46 -9.25
C ARG A 99 -19.73 4.23 -9.84
N THR A 100 -19.59 4.51 -11.12
CA THR A 100 -18.30 4.50 -11.82
C THR A 100 -18.13 5.79 -12.63
N TYR A 101 -16.88 6.11 -12.94
CA TYR A 101 -16.48 7.24 -13.79
C TYR A 101 -15.62 6.74 -14.95
N PRO A 102 -15.48 7.49 -16.05
CA PRO A 102 -14.43 7.22 -17.03
C PRO A 102 -13.06 7.17 -16.33
N ALA A 103 -12.25 6.15 -16.65
CA ALA A 103 -10.91 6.02 -16.11
C ALA A 103 -9.89 6.73 -16.99
N ASP A 104 -9.09 7.60 -16.39
CA ASP A 104 -7.86 8.16 -16.95
C ASP A 104 -6.79 8.26 -15.85
N ALA A 105 -5.53 8.45 -16.23
CA ALA A 105 -4.42 8.52 -15.27
C ALA A 105 -4.56 9.67 -14.27
N ALA A 106 -5.25 10.77 -14.63
CA ALA A 106 -5.45 11.91 -13.72
C ALA A 106 -6.43 11.55 -12.61
N ARG A 107 -7.58 10.99 -12.98
CA ARG A 107 -8.62 10.53 -12.06
C ARG A 107 -8.11 9.44 -11.14
N VAL A 108 -7.41 8.45 -11.71
CA VAL A 108 -6.83 7.34 -10.94
C VAL A 108 -5.79 7.86 -9.94
N HIS A 109 -4.93 8.80 -10.35
CA HIS A 109 -3.97 9.44 -9.44
C HIS A 109 -4.68 10.22 -8.33
N GLU A 110 -5.64 11.08 -8.65
CA GLU A 110 -6.40 11.85 -7.67
C GLU A 110 -7.05 10.92 -6.64
N VAL A 111 -7.80 9.93 -7.11
CA VAL A 111 -8.55 9.01 -6.25
C VAL A 111 -7.61 8.16 -5.39
N VAL A 112 -6.63 7.48 -5.97
CA VAL A 112 -5.79 6.55 -5.20
C VAL A 112 -4.67 7.29 -4.46
N GLN A 113 -3.86 8.08 -5.16
CA GLN A 113 -2.67 8.68 -4.57
C GLN A 113 -3.00 9.83 -3.62
N GLU A 114 -3.94 10.70 -3.98
CA GLU A 114 -4.24 11.91 -3.20
C GLU A 114 -5.32 11.67 -2.15
N ARG A 115 -6.42 10.99 -2.49
CA ARG A 115 -7.54 10.78 -1.55
C ARG A 115 -7.37 9.57 -0.62
N HIS A 116 -6.52 8.59 -0.96
CA HIS A 116 -6.24 7.45 -0.07
C HIS A 116 -4.81 7.41 0.46
N LEU A 117 -3.82 7.29 -0.42
CA LEU A 117 -2.45 6.97 0.00
C LEU A 117 -1.77 8.13 0.74
N ALA A 118 -2.02 9.38 0.37
CA ALA A 118 -1.49 10.53 1.09
C ALA A 118 -2.07 10.67 2.51
N PRO A 119 -3.40 10.59 2.74
CA PRO A 119 -3.99 10.54 4.08
C PRO A 119 -3.50 9.35 4.91
N LEU A 120 -3.48 8.14 4.34
CA LEU A 120 -2.96 6.95 5.01
C LEU A 120 -1.51 7.14 5.45
N ALA A 121 -0.67 7.73 4.59
CA ALA A 121 0.72 8.01 4.92
C ALA A 121 0.86 9.03 6.06
N ARG A 122 0.01 10.06 6.11
CA ARG A 122 -0.04 11.01 7.25
C ARG A 122 -0.44 10.31 8.54
N ALA A 123 -1.50 9.51 8.49
CA ALA A 123 -2.03 8.75 9.62
C ALA A 123 -0.96 7.81 10.23
N LEU A 124 -0.26 7.06 9.39
CA LEU A 124 0.82 6.16 9.84
C LEU A 124 2.01 6.92 10.41
N ARG A 125 2.41 8.05 9.81
CA ARG A 125 3.53 8.85 10.30
C ARG A 125 3.28 9.49 11.65
N ALA A 126 2.02 9.82 11.96
CA ALA A 126 1.65 10.36 13.27
C ALA A 126 1.83 9.31 14.39
N ARG A 127 1.66 8.02 14.06
CA ARG A 127 1.65 6.91 15.04
C ARG A 127 2.96 6.13 15.09
N PHE A 128 3.67 6.05 13.97
CA PHE A 128 4.84 5.20 13.80
C PHE A 128 6.02 6.02 13.27
N ARG A 129 7.22 5.74 13.78
CA ARG A 129 8.48 6.32 13.28
C ARG A 129 8.84 5.72 11.91
N ILE A 130 8.13 6.15 10.86
CA ILE A 130 8.26 5.66 9.49
C ILE A 130 8.55 6.80 8.51
N SER A 131 9.43 6.53 7.55
CA SER A 131 9.87 7.54 6.59
C SER A 131 8.78 7.87 5.54
N PRO A 132 8.54 9.15 5.23
CA PRO A 132 7.66 9.53 4.13
C PRO A 132 8.10 8.94 2.78
N ALA A 133 9.41 8.89 2.52
CA ALA A 133 9.96 8.35 1.28
C ALA A 133 9.79 6.83 1.18
N LEU A 134 9.80 6.13 2.32
CA LEU A 134 9.49 4.71 2.37
C LEU A 134 8.03 4.47 1.98
N LEU A 135 7.09 5.22 2.55
CA LEU A 135 5.65 5.08 2.26
C LEU A 135 5.33 5.41 0.79
N ARG A 136 5.96 6.44 0.22
CA ARG A 136 5.86 6.71 -1.23
C ARG A 136 6.44 5.58 -2.07
N GLY A 137 7.58 5.02 -1.67
CA GLY A 137 8.17 3.87 -2.37
C GLY A 137 7.29 2.62 -2.31
N ASN A 138 6.61 2.40 -1.19
CA ASN A 138 5.60 1.34 -1.07
C ASN A 138 4.41 1.61 -2.01
N ALA A 139 3.93 2.85 -2.11
CA ALA A 139 2.87 3.21 -3.05
C ALA A 139 3.26 2.93 -4.50
N GLY A 140 4.49 3.27 -4.93
CA GLY A 140 4.95 2.95 -6.28
C GLY A 140 5.18 1.46 -6.50
N SER A 141 5.76 0.75 -5.53
CA SER A 141 5.93 -0.72 -5.60
C SER A 141 4.58 -1.44 -5.70
N ALA A 142 3.58 -0.97 -4.97
CA ALA A 142 2.22 -1.49 -5.06
C ALA A 142 1.58 -1.23 -6.44
N LEU A 143 1.78 -0.05 -7.03
CA LEU A 143 1.34 0.28 -8.38
C LEU A 143 1.98 -0.66 -9.42
N ALA A 144 3.31 -0.77 -9.39
CA ALA A 144 4.04 -1.65 -10.30
C ALA A 144 3.62 -3.12 -10.16
N GLY A 145 3.46 -3.59 -8.91
CA GLY A 145 2.97 -4.93 -8.62
C GLY A 145 1.58 -5.18 -9.20
N ALA A 146 0.63 -4.27 -8.99
CA ALA A 146 -0.73 -4.39 -9.52
C ALA A 146 -0.76 -4.42 -11.07
N ALA A 147 0.03 -3.56 -11.72
CA ALA A 147 0.14 -3.55 -13.18
C ALA A 147 0.77 -4.84 -13.73
N ARG A 148 1.83 -5.34 -13.09
CA ARG A 148 2.50 -6.60 -13.44
C ARG A 148 1.59 -7.81 -13.29
N GLU A 149 0.83 -7.90 -12.19
CA GLU A 149 -0.14 -8.98 -11.99
C GLU A 149 -1.26 -8.96 -13.03
N LEU A 150 -1.77 -7.76 -13.35
CA LEU A 150 -2.80 -7.59 -14.35
C LEU A 150 -2.31 -7.93 -15.77
N HIS A 151 -1.08 -7.52 -16.12
CA HIS A 151 -0.43 -7.91 -17.37
C HIS A 151 -0.22 -9.43 -17.46
N ALA A 152 0.27 -10.06 -16.40
CA ALA A 152 0.47 -11.51 -16.38
C ALA A 152 -0.86 -12.28 -16.46
N TRP A 153 -1.90 -11.81 -15.77
CA TRP A 153 -3.26 -12.36 -15.87
C TRP A 153 -3.83 -12.21 -17.29
N ALA A 154 -3.65 -11.04 -17.90
CA ALA A 154 -4.10 -10.74 -19.26
C ALA A 154 -3.48 -11.68 -20.29
N ALA A 155 -2.16 -11.94 -20.17
CA ALA A 155 -1.48 -12.92 -21.01
C ALA A 155 -2.05 -14.34 -20.85
N ARG A 156 -2.23 -14.80 -19.60
CA ARG A 156 -2.76 -16.15 -19.30
C ARG A 156 -4.22 -16.35 -19.76
N THR A 157 -4.98 -15.28 -19.89
CA THR A 157 -6.41 -15.32 -20.26
C THR A 157 -6.67 -14.97 -21.73
N GLY A 158 -5.61 -14.76 -22.53
CA GLY A 158 -5.75 -14.44 -23.96
C GLY A 158 -6.26 -13.02 -24.21
N ARG A 159 -5.97 -12.09 -23.30
CA ARG A 159 -6.40 -10.68 -23.36
C ARG A 159 -5.23 -9.70 -23.30
N PRO A 160 -4.19 -9.85 -24.15
CA PRO A 160 -2.96 -9.06 -24.07
C PRO A 160 -3.22 -7.55 -24.11
N GLU A 161 -4.26 -7.10 -24.80
CA GLU A 161 -4.65 -5.70 -24.88
C GLU A 161 -5.02 -5.08 -23.53
N VAL A 162 -5.54 -5.89 -22.58
CA VAL A 162 -5.79 -5.43 -21.20
C VAL A 162 -4.46 -5.22 -20.48
N GLY A 163 -3.51 -6.11 -20.70
CA GLY A 163 -2.17 -6.03 -20.11
C GLY A 163 -1.44 -4.78 -20.58
N GLU A 164 -1.46 -4.49 -21.88
CA GLU A 164 -0.84 -3.27 -22.41
C GLU A 164 -1.49 -2.00 -21.86
N ARG A 165 -2.83 -1.92 -21.84
CA ARG A 165 -3.53 -0.77 -21.22
C ARG A 165 -3.17 -0.58 -19.75
N ALA A 166 -2.95 -1.67 -19.01
CA ALA A 166 -2.54 -1.58 -17.61
C ALA A 166 -1.12 -1.02 -17.46
N LEU A 167 -0.18 -1.43 -18.33
CA LEU A 167 1.19 -0.92 -18.34
C LEU A 167 1.26 0.54 -18.79
N ASP A 168 0.51 0.92 -19.82
CA ASP A 168 0.40 2.30 -20.30
C ASP A 168 -0.12 3.22 -19.18
N LEU A 169 -1.21 2.82 -18.52
CA LEU A 169 -1.78 3.56 -17.40
C LEU A 169 -0.78 3.68 -16.23
N ALA A 170 -0.05 2.61 -15.92
CA ALA A 170 0.98 2.65 -14.89
C ALA A 170 2.13 3.59 -15.27
N ALA A 171 2.59 3.58 -16.52
CA ALA A 171 3.63 4.47 -17.02
C ALA A 171 3.21 5.95 -16.92
N GLU A 172 1.98 6.28 -17.32
CA GLU A 172 1.41 7.62 -17.16
C GLU A 172 1.33 8.05 -15.68
N LEU A 173 0.95 7.14 -14.79
CA LEU A 173 0.92 7.42 -13.35
C LEU A 173 2.33 7.66 -12.80
N PHE A 174 3.33 6.88 -13.21
CA PHE A 174 4.74 7.07 -12.82
C PHE A 174 5.36 8.35 -13.39
N ALA A 175 4.81 8.92 -14.47
CA ALA A 175 5.24 10.23 -14.97
C ALA A 175 4.88 11.38 -14.03
N ARG A 176 3.90 11.19 -13.12
CA ARG A 176 3.44 12.23 -12.18
C ARG A 176 4.42 12.45 -11.03
N PRO A 177 4.60 13.68 -10.52
CA PRO A 177 5.64 14.00 -9.53
C PRO A 177 5.65 13.12 -8.28
N ALA A 178 4.48 12.78 -7.73
CA ALA A 178 4.38 11.96 -6.52
C ALA A 178 4.98 10.56 -6.69
N LEU A 179 4.80 9.96 -7.88
CA LEU A 179 5.19 8.59 -8.20
C LEU A 179 6.51 8.51 -8.98
N LYS A 180 6.85 9.52 -9.79
CA LYS A 180 8.16 9.66 -10.45
C LYS A 180 9.31 9.59 -9.44
N SER A 181 9.04 10.06 -8.21
CA SER A 181 10.01 10.10 -7.12
C SER A 181 10.35 8.72 -6.50
N THR A 182 9.65 7.66 -6.91
CA THR A 182 9.53 6.40 -6.16
C THR A 182 10.46 5.28 -6.63
N GLY A 183 10.74 5.23 -7.93
CA GLY A 183 11.50 4.15 -8.55
C GLY A 183 11.67 4.35 -10.05
N THR A 184 12.19 3.33 -10.72
CA THR A 184 12.29 3.23 -12.17
C THR A 184 11.45 2.05 -12.62
N LEU A 185 10.52 2.29 -13.54
CA LEU A 185 9.75 1.26 -14.22
C LEU A 185 10.45 0.94 -15.55
N ASP A 186 10.66 -0.35 -15.82
CA ASP A 186 11.22 -0.87 -17.07
C ASP A 186 10.41 -2.10 -17.49
N GLY A 187 9.50 -1.90 -18.46
CA GLY A 187 8.45 -2.87 -18.79
C GLY A 187 7.62 -3.24 -17.55
N THR A 188 7.66 -4.51 -17.15
CA THR A 188 6.98 -5.02 -15.94
C THR A 188 7.86 -5.02 -14.69
N ALA A 189 9.15 -4.71 -14.84
CA ALA A 189 10.10 -4.63 -13.73
C ALA A 189 10.06 -3.24 -13.10
N PHE A 190 10.15 -3.19 -11.78
CA PHE A 190 10.22 -1.93 -11.04
C PHE A 190 11.31 -2.01 -9.99
N ARG A 191 12.19 -1.00 -9.97
CA ARG A 191 13.22 -0.85 -8.93
C ARG A 191 12.94 0.38 -8.10
N ARG A 192 12.64 0.17 -6.82
CA ARG A 192 12.41 1.26 -5.88
C ARG A 192 13.68 2.04 -5.57
N ARG A 193 13.50 3.30 -5.14
CA ARG A 193 14.57 4.14 -4.56
C ARG A 193 14.57 4.17 -3.03
N SER A 194 13.63 3.49 -2.39
CA SER A 194 13.56 3.37 -0.92
C SER A 194 13.39 1.92 -0.49
N CYS A 195 13.94 1.56 0.66
CA CYS A 195 13.80 0.23 1.25
C CYS A 195 12.45 0.09 1.99
N CYS A 196 11.74 -1.02 1.77
CA CYS A 196 10.50 -1.36 2.49
C CYS A 196 10.71 -1.93 3.89
N LEU A 197 11.97 -2.18 4.28
CA LEU A 197 12.40 -2.80 5.55
C LEU A 197 12.01 -4.27 5.75
N TYR A 198 11.37 -4.92 4.77
CA TYR A 198 10.94 -6.32 4.89
C TYR A 198 12.09 -7.28 5.27
N TYR A 199 13.29 -7.04 4.74
CA TYR A 199 14.50 -7.82 5.03
C TYR A 199 14.89 -7.87 6.52
N ARG A 200 14.33 -6.99 7.36
CA ARG A 200 14.63 -6.95 8.81
C ARG A 200 13.85 -8.00 9.59
N CYS A 201 12.73 -8.50 9.06
CA CYS A 201 11.98 -9.59 9.68
C CYS A 201 12.83 -10.87 9.73
N PRO A 202 12.65 -11.76 10.73
CA PRO A 202 13.43 -13.00 10.87
C PRO A 202 13.38 -13.89 9.62
N ASN A 203 12.21 -14.01 9.00
CA ASN A 203 12.00 -14.75 7.74
C ASN A 203 11.88 -13.82 6.53
N GLY A 204 12.34 -12.57 6.68
CA GLY A 204 12.29 -11.55 5.64
C GLY A 204 13.47 -11.65 4.69
N GLY A 205 13.22 -11.36 3.41
CA GLY A 205 14.25 -11.25 2.37
C GLY A 205 14.20 -9.88 1.68
N LEU A 206 14.85 -9.79 0.53
CA LEU A 206 14.61 -8.67 -0.39
C LEU A 206 13.17 -8.79 -0.94
N CYS A 207 12.45 -7.68 -1.03
CA CYS A 207 11.17 -7.66 -1.73
C CYS A 207 11.38 -7.68 -3.25
N GLY A 208 10.36 -8.05 -4.03
CA GLY A 208 10.47 -8.15 -5.49
C GLY A 208 10.96 -6.88 -6.21
N ASP A 209 10.69 -5.70 -5.64
CA ASP A 209 11.10 -4.41 -6.21
C ASP A 209 12.26 -3.73 -5.42
N CYS A 210 13.09 -4.51 -4.70
CA CYS A 210 14.02 -3.96 -3.72
C CYS A 210 15.03 -2.98 -4.33
N CYS A 211 15.41 -1.96 -3.54
CA CYS A 211 16.49 -1.04 -3.91
C CYS A 211 17.88 -1.68 -3.77
N PHE A 212 18.01 -2.72 -2.96
CA PHE A 212 19.28 -3.43 -2.73
C PHE A 212 19.36 -4.69 -3.58
N ASP A 213 20.56 -5.02 -4.05
CA ASP A 213 20.84 -6.28 -4.76
C ASP A 213 21.15 -7.44 -3.79
N ARG A 214 21.46 -7.12 -2.52
CA ARG A 214 21.71 -8.08 -1.44
C ARG A 214 21.18 -7.50 -0.12
N PRO A 215 20.65 -8.30 0.82
CA PRO A 215 20.25 -7.77 2.13
C PRO A 215 21.43 -7.04 2.80
N PRO A 216 21.23 -5.81 3.29
CA PRO A 216 22.25 -5.14 4.08
C PRO A 216 22.63 -6.01 5.28
N GLN A 217 23.93 -6.19 5.51
CA GLN A 217 24.39 -6.85 6.72
C GLN A 217 23.85 -6.09 7.93
N ARG A 218 23.31 -6.81 8.91
CA ARG A 218 22.86 -6.20 10.17
C ARG A 218 24.08 -5.53 10.80
N SER A 219 24.10 -4.20 10.85
CA SER A 219 25.11 -3.51 11.66
C SER A 219 24.89 -3.94 13.11
N SER A 220 25.84 -4.70 13.64
CA SER A 220 25.91 -5.02 15.06
C SER A 220 26.29 -3.74 15.80
N HIS A 221 25.34 -2.82 16.01
CA HIS A 221 25.49 -1.81 17.06
C HIS A 221 25.32 -2.49 18.44
N ARG A 222 26.30 -3.31 18.78
CA ARG A 222 26.80 -3.53 20.15
C ARG A 222 28.28 -3.16 20.12
N ALA A 223 28.58 -1.87 19.96
CA ALA A 223 29.81 -1.36 20.53
C ALA A 223 29.47 -1.05 21.99
N ALA A 224 30.05 -1.81 22.90
CA ALA A 224 30.05 -1.51 24.32
C ALA A 224 30.51 -0.06 24.50
N SER A 225 29.69 0.76 25.17
CA SER A 225 30.22 1.95 25.82
C SER A 225 31.03 1.42 27.01
N GLY A 226 32.32 1.74 27.01
CA GLY A 226 33.27 1.35 28.06
C GLY A 226 32.99 2.00 29.40
#